data_AF-A0A2N2WIM8-F1
#
_entry.id   AF-A0A2N2WIM8-F1
#
_cell.length_a   1.000
_cell.length_b   1.000
_cell.length_c   1.000
_cell.angle_alpha   90.00
_cell.angle_beta   90.00
_cell.angle_gamma   90.00
#
_symmetry.space_group_name_H-M   'P 1'
#
loop_
_entity.id
_entity.type
_entity.pdbx_description
1 polymer ?
#
loop_
_entity_poly.entity_id
_entity_poly.type
_entity_poly.pdbx_seq_one_letter_code
_entity_poly.pdbx_strand_id
1 'polypeptide(L)'
;MTNPVSKGPTNGILRDERWMKAAVAGGLWAAFEIIIGSFLHNLRIPFAGSILSAFAVMLMISFHRLWPVEGLIWRAGLICALMKSISPSALILGPMIGIMTEALLIELSLRLFGTNKAGYLIGGVLGVGSALIHKVVSILILYGMDIVEIYLNIYRFAVKQIGLPNADPWLVVFALIAVYIIAGFIAALIGISIPVNGEITIDKPEIEEDSATTSPFAISNNKFSITLMLIHLAAIPLFILLIVKTGLLISTAVILIWAVLLYSKYPGVYRRFRKPVLWMQFLIIILIAAFFWERDCSYFICFSITGLKGGLAMTLRAVVVIMAFSAFSVELRNPVVRAFLEKKGMRNLYLAISVAFSALPFMVARIPDARTLIFHPRAAIATSLINARQWLLHYGDKSKQQQ
;
A
#
# COMPACT_ATOMS: atom_id res chain seq x y z
N MET A 1 42.39 19.62 20.73
CA MET A 1 41.52 19.61 19.54
C MET A 1 40.27 18.82 19.87
N THR A 2 39.24 19.52 20.33
CA THR A 2 37.97 18.94 20.76
C THR A 2 37.02 18.88 19.56
N ASN A 3 36.70 17.68 19.10
CA ASN A 3 35.64 17.45 18.12
C ASN A 3 34.31 18.01 18.65
N PRO A 4 33.53 18.74 17.85
CA PRO A 4 32.21 19.16 18.27
C PRO A 4 31.30 17.93 18.29
N VAL A 5 30.81 17.59 19.48
CA VAL A 5 29.70 16.66 19.68
C VAL A 5 28.54 17.14 18.82
N SER A 6 28.22 16.38 17.77
CA SER A 6 27.04 16.61 16.93
C SER A 6 25.82 16.52 17.85
N LYS A 7 25.18 17.67 18.08
CA LYS A 7 23.87 17.73 18.75
C LYS A 7 22.90 16.84 17.98
N GLY A 8 22.59 15.68 18.54
CA GLY A 8 21.48 14.84 18.07
C GLY A 8 20.17 15.65 18.09
N PRO A 9 19.17 15.25 17.29
CA PRO A 9 17.95 16.03 17.16
C PRO A 9 17.27 16.14 18.53
N THR A 10 17.02 17.38 18.94
CA THR A 10 16.25 17.72 20.15
C THR A 10 14.94 16.95 20.16
N ASN A 11 14.70 16.16 21.20
CA ASN A 11 13.46 15.44 21.46
C ASN A 11 12.28 16.42 21.50
N GLY A 12 11.64 16.64 20.36
CA GLY A 12 10.41 17.41 20.28
C GLY A 12 9.27 16.59 20.86
N ILE A 13 8.58 17.10 21.86
CA ILE A 13 7.39 16.44 22.42
C ILE A 13 6.22 16.65 21.44
N LEU A 14 5.54 15.56 21.04
CA LEU A 14 4.31 15.66 20.25
C LEU A 14 3.16 16.13 21.13
N ARG A 15 2.84 17.43 21.07
CA ARG A 15 1.79 18.05 21.89
C ARG A 15 0.42 18.12 21.22
N ASP A 16 0.36 17.88 19.90
CA ASP A 16 -0.91 17.92 19.17
C ASP A 16 -1.67 16.60 19.36
N GLU A 17 -2.79 16.68 20.09
CA GLU A 17 -3.63 15.54 20.43
C GLU A 17 -4.15 14.81 19.18
N ARG A 18 -4.42 15.53 18.07
CA ARG A 18 -4.90 14.93 16.82
C ARG A 18 -3.84 14.02 16.21
N TRP A 19 -2.59 14.49 16.21
CA TRP A 19 -1.45 13.72 15.71
C TRP A 19 -1.06 12.58 16.64
N MET A 20 -1.23 12.74 17.96
CA MET A 20 -1.00 11.66 18.92
C MET A 20 -2.00 10.51 18.71
N LYS A 21 -3.30 10.82 18.60
CA LYS A 21 -4.34 9.83 18.27
C LYS A 21 -4.08 9.17 16.91
N ALA A 22 -3.65 9.95 15.92
CA ALA A 22 -3.28 9.42 14.61
C ALA A 22 -2.03 8.54 14.64
N ALA A 23 -1.04 8.84 15.50
CA ALA A 23 0.14 8.00 15.69
C ALA A 23 -0.24 6.62 16.22
N VAL A 24 -1.14 6.57 17.22
CA VAL A 24 -1.65 5.31 17.77
C VAL A 24 -2.45 4.53 16.72
N ALA A 25 -3.44 5.18 16.08
CA ALA A 25 -4.29 4.52 15.08
C ALA A 25 -3.49 4.07 13.84
N GLY A 26 -2.61 4.93 13.32
CA GLY A 26 -1.76 4.66 12.17
C GLY A 26 -0.67 3.62 12.45
N GLY A 27 -0.08 3.64 13.65
CA GLY A 27 0.89 2.62 14.08
C GLY A 27 0.26 1.24 14.20
N LEU A 28 -0.95 1.15 14.78
CA LEU A 28 -1.66 -0.11 14.89
C LEU A 28 -2.15 -0.62 13.52
N TRP A 29 -2.58 0.28 12.64
CA TRP A 29 -2.86 -0.07 11.25
C TRP A 29 -1.61 -0.61 10.55
N ALA A 30 -0.46 0.06 10.70
CA ALA A 30 0.80 -0.44 10.14
C ALA A 30 1.18 -1.83 10.67
N ALA A 31 0.94 -2.09 11.94
CA ALA A 31 1.19 -3.41 12.54
C ALA A 31 0.25 -4.49 11.95
N PHE A 32 -1.05 -4.21 11.78
CA PHE A 32 -2.00 -5.10 11.09
C PHE A 32 -1.55 -5.35 9.63
N GLU A 33 -1.15 -4.30 8.93
CA GLU A 33 -0.65 -4.31 7.55
C GLU A 33 0.63 -5.16 7.38
N ILE A 34 1.45 -5.27 8.44
CA ILE A 34 2.65 -6.10 8.46
C ILE A 34 2.30 -7.56 8.81
N ILE A 35 1.53 -7.79 9.88
CA ILE A 35 1.20 -9.13 10.39
C ILE A 35 0.27 -9.86 9.40
N ILE A 36 -0.88 -9.27 9.07
CA ILE A 36 -1.85 -9.87 8.15
C ILE A 36 -1.26 -9.93 6.74
N GLY A 37 -0.62 -8.85 6.31
CA GLY A 37 0.00 -8.80 4.98
C GLY A 37 1.02 -9.91 4.79
N SER A 38 1.93 -10.11 5.75
CA SER A 38 2.90 -11.20 5.68
C SER A 38 2.24 -12.58 5.74
N PHE A 39 1.24 -12.78 6.59
CA PHE A 39 0.49 -14.03 6.68
C PHE A 39 -0.20 -14.40 5.36
N LEU A 40 -0.96 -13.47 4.76
CA LEU A 40 -1.67 -13.70 3.50
C LEU A 40 -0.70 -13.94 2.34
N HIS A 41 0.42 -13.22 2.30
CA HIS A 41 1.46 -13.45 1.29
C HIS A 41 2.16 -14.80 1.44
N ASN A 42 2.41 -15.24 2.68
CA ASN A 42 3.01 -16.55 2.96
C ASN A 42 2.08 -17.70 2.54
N LEU A 43 0.77 -17.55 2.77
CA LEU A 43 -0.24 -18.51 2.32
C LEU A 43 -0.60 -18.39 0.82
N ARG A 44 -0.06 -17.40 0.11
CA ARG A 44 -0.39 -17.09 -1.30
C ARG A 44 -1.88 -16.91 -1.55
N ILE A 45 -2.60 -16.34 -0.59
CA ILE A 45 -4.04 -16.07 -0.71
C ILE A 45 -4.29 -15.05 -1.83
N PRO A 46 -5.14 -15.35 -2.83
CA PRO A 46 -5.51 -14.38 -3.85
C PRO A 46 -6.29 -13.22 -3.21
N PHE A 47 -6.20 -12.03 -3.82
CA PHE A 47 -6.88 -10.82 -3.32
C PHE A 47 -6.48 -10.38 -1.90
N ALA A 48 -5.26 -10.73 -1.45
CA ALA A 48 -4.75 -10.33 -0.15
C ALA A 48 -4.90 -8.82 0.14
N GLY A 49 -4.68 -7.96 -0.87
CA GLY A 49 -4.86 -6.51 -0.73
C GLY A 49 -6.30 -6.09 -0.43
N SER A 50 -7.30 -6.76 -1.02
CA SER A 50 -8.72 -6.47 -0.79
C SER A 50 -9.15 -6.89 0.62
N ILE A 51 -8.62 -8.02 1.10
CA ILE A 51 -8.82 -8.47 2.49
C ILE A 51 -8.23 -7.43 3.46
N LEU A 52 -7.01 -6.96 3.16
CA LEU A 52 -6.31 -5.98 3.98
C LEU A 52 -7.04 -4.62 4.02
N SER A 53 -7.60 -4.20 2.89
CA SER A 53 -8.48 -3.04 2.77
C SER A 53 -9.73 -3.16 3.64
N ALA A 54 -10.34 -4.35 3.70
CA ALA A 54 -11.47 -4.60 4.59
C ALA A 54 -11.09 -4.45 6.07
N PHE A 55 -9.92 -4.97 6.48
CA PHE A 55 -9.40 -4.76 7.82
C PHE A 55 -9.09 -3.30 8.13
N ALA A 56 -8.49 -2.58 7.18
CA ALA A 56 -8.24 -1.15 7.30
C ALA A 56 -9.53 -0.38 7.55
N VAL A 57 -10.58 -0.65 6.77
CA VAL A 57 -11.91 -0.05 6.95
C VAL A 57 -12.50 -0.36 8.32
N MET A 58 -12.50 -1.63 8.74
CA MET A 58 -13.00 -2.02 10.07
C MET A 58 -12.27 -1.24 11.17
N LEU A 59 -10.93 -1.23 11.12
CA LEU A 59 -10.07 -0.61 12.11
C LEU A 59 -10.26 0.92 12.16
N MET A 60 -10.22 1.60 11.01
CA MET A 60 -10.32 3.06 10.93
C MET A 60 -11.70 3.58 11.33
N ILE A 61 -12.77 2.88 10.96
CA ILE A 61 -14.12 3.24 11.41
C ILE A 61 -14.23 3.07 12.93
N SER A 62 -13.70 1.99 13.50
CA SER A 62 -13.72 1.82 14.96
C SER A 62 -12.87 2.87 15.69
N PHE A 63 -11.70 3.24 15.16
CA PHE A 63 -10.88 4.32 15.72
C PHE A 63 -11.55 5.69 15.64
N HIS A 64 -12.20 6.01 14.52
CA HIS A 64 -12.92 7.27 14.38
C HIS A 64 -14.14 7.33 15.31
N ARG A 65 -14.81 6.20 15.57
CA ARG A 65 -15.87 6.12 16.59
C ARG A 65 -15.34 6.26 18.01
N LEU A 66 -14.13 5.76 18.26
CA LEU A 66 -13.46 5.94 19.54
C LEU A 66 -13.02 7.39 19.76
N TRP A 67 -12.46 8.03 18.73
CA TRP A 67 -12.00 9.42 18.74
C TRP A 67 -12.55 10.16 17.52
N PRO A 68 -13.74 10.79 17.63
CA PRO A 68 -14.37 11.50 16.52
C PRO A 68 -13.71 12.87 16.30
N VAL A 69 -12.47 12.83 15.83
CA VAL A 69 -11.62 14.00 15.58
C VAL A 69 -11.43 14.16 14.08
N GLU A 70 -11.67 15.36 13.58
CA GLU A 70 -11.52 15.69 12.17
C GLU A 70 -10.11 15.40 11.66
N GLY A 71 -10.05 14.61 10.59
CA GLY A 71 -8.81 14.24 9.94
C GLY A 71 -7.98 13.21 10.70
N LEU A 72 -8.58 12.44 11.61
CA LEU A 72 -7.89 11.31 12.22
C LEU A 72 -7.48 10.27 11.15
N ILE A 73 -8.40 9.95 10.22
CA ILE A 73 -8.23 8.82 9.30
C ILE A 73 -7.14 9.11 8.27
N TRP A 74 -7.15 10.28 7.62
CA TRP A 74 -6.11 10.60 6.64
C TRP A 74 -4.72 10.72 7.29
N ARG A 75 -4.63 11.23 8.53
CA ARG A 75 -3.35 11.30 9.27
C ARG A 75 -2.87 9.90 9.64
N ALA A 76 -3.76 9.03 10.11
CA ALA A 76 -3.44 7.65 10.44
C ALA A 76 -2.99 6.87 9.17
N GLY A 77 -3.68 7.05 8.04
CA GLY A 77 -3.29 6.47 6.76
C GLY A 77 -1.94 6.96 6.26
N LEU A 78 -1.65 8.26 6.41
CA LEU A 78 -0.34 8.82 6.08
C LEU A 78 0.78 8.21 6.94
N ILE A 79 0.56 8.11 8.25
CA ILE A 79 1.52 7.49 9.18
C ILE A 79 1.71 6.01 8.82
N CYS A 80 0.62 5.27 8.58
CA CYS A 80 0.66 3.85 8.19
C CYS A 80 1.44 3.64 6.88
N ALA A 81 1.14 4.44 5.85
CA ALA A 81 1.84 4.38 4.57
C ALA A 81 3.34 4.67 4.73
N LEU A 82 3.71 5.69 5.52
CA LEU A 82 5.12 6.01 5.77
C LEU A 82 5.82 4.93 6.60
N MET A 83 5.14 4.29 7.55
CA MET A 83 5.69 3.16 8.30
C MET A 83 5.92 1.94 7.41
N LYS A 84 4.96 1.63 6.54
CA LYS A 84 5.12 0.63 5.48
C LYS A 84 6.29 0.98 4.56
N SER A 85 6.57 2.28 4.38
CA SER A 85 7.64 2.76 3.50
C SER A 85 9.06 2.42 3.94
N ILE A 86 9.23 2.24 5.24
CA ILE A 86 10.52 2.00 5.89
C ILE A 86 10.70 0.49 6.16
N SER A 87 9.63 -0.30 6.07
CA SER A 87 9.70 -1.77 6.13
C SER A 87 10.61 -2.33 5.02
N PRO A 88 11.48 -3.34 5.28
CA PRO A 88 12.47 -3.86 4.33
C PRO A 88 11.90 -4.60 3.08
N SER A 89 10.62 -4.38 2.75
CA SER A 89 9.95 -4.94 1.57
C SER A 89 10.36 -4.24 0.26
N ALA A 90 10.51 -4.98 -0.84
CA ALA A 90 11.17 -4.49 -2.07
C ALA A 90 10.26 -3.72 -3.07
N LEU A 91 8.94 -3.66 -2.85
CA LEU A 91 8.00 -2.88 -3.70
C LEU A 91 7.02 -2.13 -2.81
N ILE A 92 7.43 -0.92 -2.45
CA ILE A 92 6.86 -0.21 -1.32
C ILE A 92 5.74 0.74 -1.76
N LEU A 93 5.88 1.33 -2.95
CA LEU A 93 5.07 2.46 -3.37
C LEU A 93 3.61 2.11 -3.71
N GLY A 94 3.35 0.93 -4.28
CA GLY A 94 1.99 0.48 -4.58
C GLY A 94 1.11 0.37 -3.32
N PRO A 95 1.50 -0.44 -2.32
CA PRO A 95 0.78 -0.51 -1.04
C PRO A 95 0.60 0.85 -0.35
N MET A 96 1.61 1.73 -0.39
CA MET A 96 1.50 3.09 0.18
C MET A 96 0.38 3.92 -0.47
N ILE A 97 0.30 3.91 -1.81
CA ILE A 97 -0.75 4.62 -2.54
C ILE A 97 -2.11 4.01 -2.21
N GLY A 98 -2.20 2.67 -2.12
CA GLY A 98 -3.42 1.98 -1.68
C GLY A 98 -3.91 2.47 -0.31
N ILE A 99 -3.08 2.33 0.72
CA ILE A 99 -3.39 2.74 2.12
C ILE A 99 -3.81 4.21 2.18
N MET A 100 -3.08 5.09 1.48
CA MET A 100 -3.40 6.52 1.47
C MET A 100 -4.74 6.79 0.77
N THR A 101 -5.00 6.12 -0.36
CA THR A 101 -6.25 6.28 -1.12
C THR A 101 -7.44 5.81 -0.29
N GLU A 102 -7.33 4.66 0.38
CA GLU A 102 -8.34 4.15 1.31
C GLU A 102 -8.66 5.18 2.40
N ALA A 103 -7.63 5.69 3.08
CA ALA A 103 -7.77 6.66 4.15
C ALA A 103 -8.44 7.96 3.67
N LEU A 104 -8.04 8.47 2.50
CA LEU A 104 -8.60 9.68 1.92
C LEU A 104 -10.07 9.50 1.52
N LEU A 105 -10.44 8.35 0.96
CA LEU A 105 -11.82 8.10 0.54
C LEU A 105 -12.75 7.90 1.74
N ILE A 106 -12.30 7.22 2.79
CA ILE A 106 -13.06 7.10 4.03
C ILE A 106 -13.24 8.49 4.67
N GLU A 107 -12.16 9.27 4.79
CA GLU A 107 -12.22 10.65 5.33
C GLU A 107 -13.15 11.54 4.50
N LEU A 108 -13.05 11.49 3.16
CA LEU A 108 -13.90 12.25 2.26
C LEU A 108 -15.38 11.89 2.45
N SER A 109 -15.69 10.60 2.58
CA SER A 109 -17.05 10.15 2.89
C SER A 109 -17.58 10.73 4.20
N LEU A 110 -16.77 10.72 5.26
CA LEU A 110 -17.18 11.27 6.56
C LEU A 110 -17.37 12.79 6.52
N ARG A 111 -16.61 13.51 5.69
CA ARG A 111 -16.80 14.96 5.50
C ARG A 111 -18.05 15.29 4.69
N LEU A 112 -18.36 14.50 3.67
CA LEU A 112 -19.51 14.74 2.79
C LEU A 112 -20.84 14.28 3.41
N PHE A 113 -20.85 13.12 4.07
CA PHE A 113 -22.07 12.49 4.59
C PHE A 113 -22.19 12.56 6.12
N GLY A 114 -21.17 13.10 6.80
CA GLY A 114 -21.14 13.28 8.26
C GLY A 114 -20.69 12.03 9.04
N THR A 115 -20.51 12.20 10.36
CA THR A 115 -20.06 11.15 11.29
C THR A 115 -21.21 10.26 11.77
N ASN A 116 -22.05 9.82 10.84
CA ASN A 116 -23.21 8.97 11.09
C ASN A 116 -23.04 7.60 10.39
N LYS A 117 -24.04 6.71 10.55
CA LYS A 117 -24.00 5.37 9.93
C LYS A 117 -23.81 5.44 8.41
N ALA A 118 -24.47 6.38 7.72
CA ALA A 118 -24.37 6.52 6.27
C ALA A 118 -22.94 6.89 5.84
N GLY A 119 -22.32 7.87 6.51
CA GLY A 119 -20.93 8.26 6.21
C GLY A 119 -19.92 7.12 6.42
N TYR A 120 -20.10 6.31 7.48
CA TYR A 120 -19.27 5.12 7.69
C TYR A 120 -19.50 4.02 6.64
N LEU A 121 -20.76 3.75 6.27
CA LEU A 121 -21.10 2.73 5.28
C LEU A 121 -20.57 3.10 3.89
N ILE A 122 -20.83 4.33 3.43
CA ILE A 122 -20.30 4.83 2.16
C ILE A 122 -18.77 4.87 2.20
N GLY A 123 -18.19 5.26 3.34
CA GLY A 123 -16.74 5.27 3.54
C GLY A 123 -16.13 3.88 3.42
N GLY A 124 -16.78 2.84 3.96
CA GLY A 124 -16.31 1.47 3.83
C GLY A 124 -16.43 0.91 2.42
N VAL A 125 -17.52 1.23 1.70
CA VAL A 125 -17.68 0.87 0.28
C VAL A 125 -16.59 1.51 -0.57
N LEU A 126 -16.35 2.82 -0.40
CA LEU A 126 -15.30 3.53 -1.13
C LEU A 126 -13.89 3.05 -0.75
N GLY A 127 -13.66 2.81 0.55
CA GLY A 127 -12.39 2.29 1.07
C GLY A 127 -12.03 0.94 0.44
N VAL A 128 -12.87 -0.08 0.62
CA VAL A 128 -12.63 -1.41 0.04
C VAL A 128 -12.65 -1.39 -1.50
N GLY A 129 -13.58 -0.63 -2.09
CA GLY A 129 -13.68 -0.47 -3.54
C GLY A 129 -12.43 0.14 -4.17
N SER A 130 -11.70 0.98 -3.43
CA SER A 130 -10.46 1.58 -3.92
C SER A 130 -9.37 0.54 -4.20
N ALA A 131 -9.36 -0.60 -3.50
CA ALA A 131 -8.42 -1.69 -3.76
C ALA A 131 -8.62 -2.31 -5.16
N LEU A 132 -9.88 -2.44 -5.60
CA LEU A 132 -10.21 -2.88 -6.96
C LEU A 132 -9.70 -1.89 -8.00
N ILE A 133 -9.99 -0.60 -7.79
CA ILE A 133 -9.57 0.48 -8.70
C ILE A 133 -8.04 0.53 -8.78
N HIS A 134 -7.34 0.48 -7.64
CA HIS A 134 -5.89 0.44 -7.61
C HIS A 134 -5.34 -0.77 -8.37
N LYS A 135 -5.98 -1.95 -8.25
CA LYS A 135 -5.58 -3.16 -8.99
C LYS A 135 -5.72 -2.98 -10.49
N VAL A 136 -6.85 -2.44 -10.96
CA VAL A 136 -7.11 -2.16 -12.38
C VAL A 136 -6.10 -1.15 -12.91
N VAL A 137 -5.94 -0.02 -12.23
CA VAL A 137 -4.98 1.04 -12.61
C VAL A 137 -3.55 0.49 -12.65
N SER A 138 -3.16 -0.33 -11.67
CA SER A 138 -1.83 -0.96 -11.66
C SER A 138 -1.59 -1.87 -12.87
N ILE A 139 -2.59 -2.67 -13.26
CA ILE A 139 -2.52 -3.53 -14.45
C ILE A 139 -2.38 -2.68 -15.72
N LEU A 140 -3.17 -1.60 -15.84
CA LEU A 140 -3.10 -0.69 -17.00
C LEU A 140 -1.78 0.07 -17.08
N ILE A 141 -1.20 0.47 -15.93
CA ILE A 141 0.12 1.11 -15.90
C ILE A 141 1.19 0.11 -16.36
N LEU A 142 1.15 -1.14 -15.91
CA LEU A 142 2.15 -2.16 -16.22
C LEU A 142 2.06 -2.67 -17.66
N TYR A 143 0.85 -2.96 -18.15
CA TYR A 143 0.65 -3.68 -19.41
C TYR A 143 -0.07 -2.84 -20.48
N GLY A 144 -0.57 -1.65 -20.16
CA GLY A 144 -1.26 -0.80 -21.14
C GLY A 144 -2.69 -1.25 -21.47
N MET A 145 -3.24 -0.71 -22.55
CA MET A 145 -4.60 -1.03 -23.00
C MET A 145 -4.69 -2.39 -23.70
N ASP A 146 -3.57 -2.89 -24.23
CA ASP A 146 -3.48 -4.19 -24.92
C ASP A 146 -3.96 -5.33 -24.02
N ILE A 147 -3.70 -5.25 -22.70
CA ILE A 147 -4.17 -6.25 -21.76
C ILE A 147 -5.71 -6.30 -21.67
N VAL A 148 -6.40 -5.18 -21.86
CA VAL A 148 -7.86 -5.11 -21.85
C VAL A 148 -8.42 -5.84 -23.05
N GLU A 149 -7.84 -5.65 -24.23
CA GLU A 149 -8.24 -6.37 -25.44
C GLU A 149 -8.03 -7.89 -25.29
N ILE A 150 -6.89 -8.29 -24.74
CA ILE A 150 -6.60 -9.70 -24.42
C ILE A 150 -7.64 -10.26 -23.43
N TYR A 151 -7.96 -9.55 -22.35
CA TYR A 151 -8.99 -10.00 -21.40
C TYR A 151 -10.38 -10.13 -22.06
N LEU A 152 -10.75 -9.20 -22.94
CA LEU A 152 -12.00 -9.28 -23.70
C LEU A 152 -12.02 -10.49 -24.65
N ASN A 153 -10.91 -10.80 -25.30
CA ASN A 153 -10.81 -11.96 -26.18
C ASN A 153 -10.86 -13.28 -25.40
N ILE A 154 -10.21 -13.36 -24.23
CA ILE A 154 -10.32 -14.51 -23.32
C ILE A 154 -11.77 -14.69 -22.86
N TYR A 155 -12.44 -13.60 -22.48
CA TYR A 155 -13.85 -13.64 -22.07
C TYR A 155 -14.75 -14.16 -23.20
N ARG A 156 -14.62 -13.62 -24.41
CA ARG A 156 -15.38 -14.08 -25.58
C ARG A 156 -15.13 -15.55 -25.88
N PHE A 157 -13.88 -16.00 -25.77
CA PHE A 157 -13.53 -17.42 -25.90
C PHE A 157 -14.26 -18.27 -24.86
N ALA A 158 -14.17 -17.91 -23.57
CA ALA A 158 -14.80 -18.67 -22.48
C ALA A 158 -16.33 -18.74 -22.62
N VAL A 159 -16.97 -17.62 -22.97
CA VAL A 159 -18.42 -17.53 -23.14
C VAL A 159 -18.92 -18.35 -24.34
N LYS A 160 -18.13 -18.41 -25.42
CA LYS A 160 -18.39 -19.30 -26.56
C LYS A 160 -18.34 -20.77 -26.14
N GLN A 161 -17.41 -21.17 -25.26
CA GLN A 161 -17.32 -22.55 -24.74
C GLN A 161 -18.51 -22.93 -23.84
N ILE A 162 -19.05 -21.97 -23.08
CA ILE A 162 -20.19 -22.18 -22.18
C ILE A 162 -21.53 -22.17 -22.95
N GLY A 163 -21.53 -21.84 -24.25
CA GLY A 163 -22.75 -21.78 -25.07
C GLY A 163 -23.59 -20.51 -24.84
N LEU A 164 -22.99 -19.44 -24.30
CA LEU A 164 -23.66 -18.17 -24.03
C LEU A 164 -23.09 -16.99 -24.86
N PRO A 165 -22.85 -17.13 -26.18
CA PRO A 165 -22.00 -16.22 -26.98
C PRO A 165 -22.36 -14.72 -26.91
N ASN A 166 -23.58 -14.38 -26.50
CA ASN A 166 -24.07 -13.01 -26.38
C ASN A 166 -24.02 -12.45 -24.95
N ALA A 167 -23.37 -13.12 -23.99
CA ALA A 167 -23.24 -12.62 -22.64
C ALA A 167 -22.38 -11.34 -22.62
N ASP A 168 -22.93 -10.24 -22.15
CA ASP A 168 -22.26 -8.94 -22.08
C ASP A 168 -21.07 -8.96 -21.09
N PRO A 169 -19.84 -8.62 -21.51
CA PRO A 169 -18.68 -8.50 -20.61
C PRO A 169 -18.93 -7.61 -19.40
N TRP A 170 -19.79 -6.59 -19.52
CA TRP A 170 -20.11 -5.70 -18.41
C TRP A 170 -20.78 -6.42 -17.24
N LEU A 171 -21.47 -7.53 -17.45
CA LEU A 171 -22.07 -8.32 -16.38
C LEU A 171 -21.01 -8.80 -15.38
N VAL A 172 -19.86 -9.27 -15.87
CA VAL A 172 -18.75 -9.72 -15.00
C VAL A 172 -18.15 -8.56 -14.24
N VAL A 173 -18.03 -7.39 -14.87
CA VAL A 173 -17.53 -6.17 -14.24
C VAL A 173 -18.48 -5.71 -13.13
N PHE A 174 -19.79 -5.66 -13.38
CA PHE A 174 -20.78 -5.29 -12.37
C PHE A 174 -20.87 -6.31 -11.24
N ALA A 175 -20.77 -7.61 -11.53
CA ALA A 175 -20.71 -8.64 -10.51
C ALA A 175 -19.48 -8.45 -9.61
N LEU A 176 -18.31 -8.16 -10.17
CA LEU A 176 -17.10 -7.87 -9.42
C LEU A 176 -17.26 -6.62 -8.54
N ILE A 177 -17.80 -5.53 -9.10
CA ILE A 177 -18.08 -4.30 -8.35
C ILE A 177 -19.05 -4.59 -7.20
N ALA A 178 -20.11 -5.36 -7.42
CA ALA A 178 -21.08 -5.75 -6.40
C ALA A 178 -20.41 -6.50 -5.24
N VAL A 179 -19.49 -7.43 -5.52
CA VAL A 179 -18.72 -8.12 -4.47
C VAL A 179 -17.93 -7.14 -3.60
N TYR A 180 -17.27 -6.13 -4.21
CA TYR A 180 -16.51 -5.14 -3.45
C TYR A 180 -17.41 -4.18 -2.66
N ILE A 181 -18.58 -3.82 -3.20
CA ILE A 181 -19.59 -3.03 -2.48
C ILE A 181 -20.06 -3.81 -1.23
N ILE A 182 -20.42 -5.08 -1.41
CA ILE A 182 -20.87 -5.94 -0.31
C ILE A 182 -19.75 -6.10 0.74
N ALA A 183 -18.52 -6.36 0.30
CA ALA A 183 -17.38 -6.49 1.20
C ALA A 183 -17.11 -5.20 2.00
N GLY A 184 -17.15 -4.03 1.35
CA GLY A 184 -16.97 -2.74 2.01
C GLY A 184 -18.11 -2.40 2.98
N PHE A 185 -19.35 -2.73 2.60
CA PHE A 185 -20.51 -2.57 3.47
C PHE A 185 -20.42 -3.43 4.72
N ILE A 186 -20.08 -4.72 4.58
CA ILE A 186 -19.89 -5.65 5.70
C ILE A 186 -18.73 -5.18 6.59
N ALA A 187 -17.61 -4.76 6.01
CA ALA A 187 -16.47 -4.24 6.76
C ALA A 187 -16.85 -3.00 7.60
N ALA A 188 -17.62 -2.06 7.02
CA ALA A 188 -18.12 -0.91 7.75
C ALA A 188 -19.08 -1.30 8.88
N LEU A 189 -20.02 -2.22 8.63
CA LEU A 189 -20.92 -2.72 9.68
C LEU A 189 -20.16 -3.35 10.85
N ILE A 190 -19.14 -4.15 10.56
CA ILE A 190 -18.28 -4.74 11.59
C ILE A 190 -17.57 -3.62 12.36
N GLY A 191 -16.96 -2.64 11.67
CA GLY A 191 -16.34 -1.46 12.29
C GLY A 191 -17.26 -0.66 13.22
N ILE A 192 -18.54 -0.52 12.84
CA ILE A 192 -19.59 0.12 13.64
C ILE A 192 -20.07 -0.76 14.80
N SER A 193 -20.03 -2.09 14.65
CA SER A 193 -20.48 -3.02 15.69
C SER A 193 -19.46 -3.23 16.82
N ILE A 194 -18.19 -2.90 16.57
CA ILE A 194 -17.12 -3.05 17.57
C ILE A 194 -17.39 -2.08 18.74
N PRO A 195 -17.47 -2.58 19.98
CA PRO A 195 -17.67 -1.74 21.15
C PRO A 195 -16.41 -0.90 21.39
N VAL A 196 -16.59 0.41 21.52
CA VAL A 196 -15.48 1.34 21.77
C VAL A 196 -15.34 1.70 23.25
N ASN A 197 -16.33 1.37 24.09
CA ASN A 197 -16.41 1.70 25.52
C ASN A 197 -16.25 0.45 26.41
N GLY A 198 -15.17 -0.32 26.21
CA GLY A 198 -14.81 -1.39 27.13
C GLY A 198 -14.16 -0.82 28.40
N GLU A 199 -14.38 -1.47 29.54
CA GLU A 199 -13.66 -1.18 30.77
C GLU A 199 -12.15 -1.36 30.54
N ILE A 200 -11.36 -0.38 30.97
CA ILE A 200 -9.91 -0.41 30.88
C ILE A 200 -9.42 -1.06 32.17
N THR A 201 -9.08 -2.34 32.12
CA THR A 201 -8.23 -2.91 33.17
C THR A 201 -6.84 -2.33 32.96
N ILE A 202 -6.43 -1.38 33.80
CA ILE A 202 -5.07 -0.80 33.75
C ILE A 202 -4.12 -1.84 34.35
N ASP A 203 -3.75 -2.84 33.56
CA ASP A 203 -2.48 -3.50 33.81
C ASP A 203 -1.40 -2.50 33.40
N LYS A 204 -0.61 -2.05 34.39
CA LYS A 204 0.59 -1.26 34.13
C LYS A 204 1.42 -2.05 33.14
N PRO A 205 1.67 -1.53 31.92
CA PRO A 205 2.56 -2.21 31.02
C PRO A 205 3.96 -2.14 31.66
N GLU A 206 4.55 -3.30 31.99
CA GLU A 206 6.00 -3.43 32.08
C GLU A 206 6.55 -3.17 30.67
N ILE A 207 6.69 -1.89 30.36
CA ILE A 207 7.54 -1.46 29.25
C ILE A 207 8.93 -1.52 29.86
N GLU A 208 9.65 -2.62 29.65
CA GLU A 208 11.10 -2.59 29.82
C GLU A 208 11.62 -1.41 29.00
N GLU A 209 12.32 -0.49 29.67
CA GLU A 209 12.97 0.67 29.05
C GLU A 209 14.16 0.21 28.20
N ASP A 210 13.92 -0.66 27.22
CA ASP A 210 14.93 -0.90 26.21
C ASP A 210 14.87 0.28 25.24
N SER A 211 15.74 1.24 25.57
CA SER A 211 16.05 2.46 24.83
C SER A 211 16.67 2.14 23.47
N ALA A 212 15.98 1.35 22.65
CA ALA A 212 16.19 1.34 21.22
C ALA A 212 15.69 2.68 20.65
N THR A 213 16.55 3.69 20.80
CA THR A 213 16.57 4.92 20.00
C THR A 213 16.91 4.55 18.55
N THR A 214 16.18 3.61 17.95
CA THR A 214 16.21 3.42 16.52
C THR A 214 15.51 4.63 15.93
N SER A 215 16.29 5.65 15.56
CA SER A 215 15.81 6.69 14.66
C SER A 215 15.08 5.98 13.51
N PRO A 216 13.80 6.30 13.24
CA PRO A 216 13.02 5.68 12.16
C PRO A 216 13.74 5.72 10.80
N PHE A 217 14.69 6.65 10.68
CA PHE A 217 15.53 6.89 9.53
C PHE A 217 16.99 6.58 9.87
N ALA A 218 17.34 5.30 10.02
CA ALA A 218 18.74 4.89 10.09
C ALA A 218 19.47 5.38 8.83
N ILE A 219 20.62 6.04 9.04
CA ILE A 219 21.37 6.72 7.98
C ILE A 219 21.95 5.67 7.02
N SER A 220 21.36 5.57 5.83
CA SER A 220 22.03 4.96 4.69
C SER A 220 23.08 5.95 4.17
N ASN A 221 24.33 5.53 4.09
CA ASN A 221 25.48 6.34 3.62
C ASN A 221 25.45 6.66 2.11
N ASN A 222 24.32 6.42 1.43
CA ASN A 222 24.14 6.67 0.01
C ASN A 222 23.90 8.16 -0.26
N LYS A 223 24.47 8.67 -1.36
CA LYS A 223 24.15 10.02 -1.87
C LYS A 223 22.80 9.96 -2.57
N PHE A 224 21.83 10.69 -2.05
CA PHE A 224 20.47 10.71 -2.56
C PHE A 224 20.15 12.02 -3.30
N SER A 225 19.21 12.03 -4.24
CA SER A 225 18.85 13.22 -5.03
C SER A 225 17.36 13.30 -5.39
N ILE A 226 16.72 14.43 -5.06
CA ILE A 226 15.34 14.74 -5.46
C ILE A 226 15.21 14.81 -6.99
N THR A 227 16.20 15.35 -7.69
CA THR A 227 16.17 15.47 -9.15
C THR A 227 16.12 14.08 -9.80
N LEU A 228 16.88 13.12 -9.28
CA LEU A 228 16.84 11.74 -9.78
C LEU A 228 15.52 11.05 -9.48
N MET A 229 14.93 11.30 -8.31
CA MET A 229 13.59 10.83 -7.99
C MET A 229 12.57 11.29 -9.03
N LEU A 230 12.59 12.58 -9.40
CA LEU A 230 11.72 13.13 -10.45
C LEU A 230 12.03 12.55 -11.83
N ILE A 231 13.31 12.36 -12.17
CA ILE A 231 13.72 11.71 -13.43
C ILE A 231 13.17 10.28 -13.52
N HIS A 232 13.24 9.48 -12.44
CA HIS A 232 12.69 8.12 -12.44
C HIS A 232 11.17 8.11 -12.61
N LEU A 233 10.46 9.09 -12.04
CA LEU A 233 9.02 9.22 -12.23
C LEU A 233 8.67 9.64 -13.67
N ALA A 234 9.40 10.59 -14.25
CA ALA A 234 9.24 11.04 -15.62
C ALA A 234 9.66 9.98 -16.66
N ALA A 235 10.56 9.07 -16.28
CA ALA A 235 11.00 7.97 -17.14
C ALA A 235 9.83 7.05 -17.53
N ILE A 236 8.85 6.83 -16.64
CA ILE A 236 7.72 5.94 -16.92
C ILE A 236 6.94 6.36 -18.18
N PRO A 237 6.34 7.56 -18.24
CA PRO A 237 5.62 8.00 -19.44
C PRO A 237 6.56 8.14 -20.66
N LEU A 238 7.81 8.56 -20.46
CA LEU A 238 8.78 8.72 -21.57
C LEU A 238 9.09 7.38 -22.26
N PHE A 239 9.38 6.34 -21.49
CA PHE A 239 9.66 5.00 -22.02
C PHE A 239 8.41 4.32 -22.57
N ILE A 240 7.22 4.59 -22.01
CA ILE A 240 5.96 4.14 -22.62
C ILE A 240 5.81 4.75 -24.02
N LEU A 241 6.04 6.06 -24.17
CA LEU A 241 6.00 6.71 -25.48
C LEU A 241 7.08 6.19 -26.44
N LEU A 242 8.28 5.88 -25.93
CA LEU A 242 9.37 5.29 -26.70
C LEU A 242 8.96 3.93 -27.29
N ILE A 243 8.37 3.06 -26.47
CA ILE A 243 7.89 1.72 -26.87
C ILE A 243 6.87 1.83 -27.99
N VAL A 244 5.93 2.78 -27.88
CA VAL A 244 4.89 3.00 -28.88
C VAL A 244 5.46 3.56 -30.19
N LYS A 245 6.42 4.51 -30.13
CA LYS A 245 6.89 5.23 -31.33
C LYS A 245 8.02 4.56 -32.10
N THR A 246 8.95 3.89 -31.43
CA THR A 246 10.23 3.44 -32.05
C THR A 246 10.28 1.95 -32.35
N GLY A 247 9.24 1.21 -31.97
CA GLY A 247 9.18 -0.24 -32.11
C GLY A 247 10.06 -0.98 -31.10
N LEU A 248 9.96 -2.32 -31.13
CA LEU A 248 10.49 -3.16 -30.06
C LEU A 248 12.02 -3.18 -29.98
N LEU A 249 12.71 -3.17 -31.13
CA LEU A 249 14.18 -3.29 -31.19
C LEU A 249 14.89 -2.09 -30.54
N ILE A 250 14.56 -0.88 -31.00
CA ILE A 250 15.15 0.37 -30.49
C ILE A 250 14.80 0.53 -29.01
N SER A 251 13.53 0.32 -28.65
CA SER A 251 13.08 0.43 -27.26
C SER A 251 13.83 -0.52 -26.33
N THR A 252 14.02 -1.78 -26.75
CA THR A 252 14.76 -2.76 -25.96
C THR A 252 16.21 -2.33 -25.76
N ALA A 253 16.89 -1.86 -26.81
CA ALA A 253 18.27 -1.39 -26.71
C ALA A 253 18.41 -0.21 -25.73
N VAL A 254 17.54 0.81 -25.83
CA VAL A 254 17.57 1.97 -24.93
C VAL A 254 17.23 1.58 -23.48
N ILE A 255 16.24 0.70 -23.29
CA ILE A 255 15.86 0.22 -21.95
C ILE A 255 16.96 -0.62 -21.32
N LEU A 256 17.70 -1.43 -22.09
CA LEU A 256 18.86 -2.17 -21.60
C LEU A 256 19.98 -1.23 -21.14
N ILE A 257 20.30 -0.20 -21.92
CA ILE A 257 21.29 0.82 -21.53
C ILE A 257 20.86 1.49 -20.22
N TRP A 258 19.60 1.93 -20.15
CA TRP A 258 19.05 2.55 -18.94
C TRP A 258 19.06 1.61 -17.73
N ALA A 259 18.73 0.33 -17.93
CA ALA A 259 18.81 -0.69 -16.88
C ALA A 259 20.24 -0.83 -16.35
N VAL A 260 21.25 -0.92 -17.23
CA VAL A 260 22.67 -0.99 -16.83
C VAL A 260 23.10 0.24 -16.03
N LEU A 261 22.65 1.44 -16.41
CA LEU A 261 22.90 2.67 -15.63
C LEU A 261 22.20 2.64 -14.26
N LEU A 262 21.01 2.06 -14.16
CA LEU A 262 20.32 1.87 -12.88
C LEU A 262 21.01 0.81 -12.01
N TYR A 263 21.58 -0.23 -12.62
CA TYR A 263 22.32 -1.29 -11.91
C TYR A 263 23.52 -0.73 -11.17
N SER A 264 24.34 0.06 -11.88
CA SER A 264 25.57 0.62 -11.32
C SER A 264 25.27 1.56 -10.14
N LYS A 265 24.13 2.25 -10.18
CA LYS A 265 23.72 3.19 -9.14
C LYS A 265 22.93 2.56 -7.98
N TYR A 266 22.03 1.61 -8.27
CA TYR A 266 21.12 1.01 -7.30
C TYR A 266 21.15 -0.53 -7.42
N PRO A 267 22.21 -1.20 -6.94
CA PRO A 267 22.34 -2.65 -7.07
C PRO A 267 21.19 -3.43 -6.41
N GLY A 268 20.53 -2.84 -5.41
CA GLY A 268 19.36 -3.42 -4.74
C GLY A 268 18.13 -3.62 -5.63
N VAL A 269 17.98 -2.84 -6.72
CA VAL A 269 16.85 -2.94 -7.67
C VAL A 269 16.80 -4.33 -8.31
N TYR A 270 17.96 -4.95 -8.53
CA TYR A 270 18.08 -6.21 -9.27
C TYR A 270 17.72 -7.46 -8.48
N ARG A 271 17.61 -7.36 -7.15
CA ARG A 271 17.19 -8.49 -6.30
C ARG A 271 15.85 -9.08 -6.76
N ARG A 272 14.99 -8.28 -7.39
CA ARG A 272 13.70 -8.72 -7.91
C ARG A 272 13.81 -9.53 -9.21
N PHE A 273 14.69 -9.13 -10.11
CA PHE A 273 14.95 -9.86 -11.36
C PHE A 273 15.62 -11.22 -11.11
N ARG A 274 16.18 -11.46 -9.92
CA ARG A 274 16.65 -12.79 -9.51
C ARG A 274 15.53 -13.76 -9.12
N LYS A 275 14.29 -13.29 -8.92
CA LYS A 275 13.17 -14.16 -8.51
C LYS A 275 12.55 -14.85 -9.74
N PRO A 276 12.47 -16.19 -9.77
CA PRO A 276 11.95 -16.93 -10.93
C PRO A 276 10.46 -16.63 -11.20
N VAL A 277 9.69 -16.31 -10.15
CA VAL A 277 8.26 -15.98 -10.25
C VAL A 277 8.01 -14.78 -11.19
N LEU A 278 8.92 -13.80 -11.23
CA LEU A 278 8.75 -12.63 -12.12
C LEU A 278 8.85 -13.04 -13.60
N TRP A 279 9.84 -13.86 -13.94
CA TRP A 279 10.04 -14.34 -15.30
C TRP A 279 8.91 -15.25 -15.77
N MET A 280 8.38 -16.08 -14.87
CA MET A 280 7.16 -16.86 -15.14
C MET A 280 5.96 -15.96 -15.46
N GLN A 281 5.77 -14.86 -14.73
CA GLN A 281 4.68 -13.91 -15.03
C GLN A 281 4.83 -13.28 -16.42
N PHE A 282 6.05 -12.86 -16.78
CA PHE A 282 6.31 -12.32 -18.11
C PHE A 282 6.08 -13.34 -19.21
N LEU A 283 6.57 -14.57 -19.03
CA LEU A 283 6.35 -15.67 -19.97
C LEU A 283 4.85 -15.94 -20.16
N ILE A 284 4.09 -16.03 -19.06
CA ILE A 284 2.64 -16.26 -19.12
C ILE A 284 1.95 -15.14 -19.90
N ILE A 285 2.31 -13.87 -19.67
CA ILE A 285 1.69 -12.74 -20.37
C ILE A 285 2.03 -12.76 -21.86
N ILE A 286 3.28 -13.07 -22.21
CA ILE A 286 3.71 -13.21 -23.61
C ILE A 286 2.93 -14.33 -24.30
N LEU A 287 2.77 -15.48 -23.64
CA LEU A 287 2.03 -16.62 -24.19
C LEU A 287 0.54 -16.30 -24.32
N ILE A 288 -0.09 -15.74 -23.29
CA ILE A 288 -1.50 -15.33 -23.34
C ILE A 288 -1.72 -14.32 -24.47
N ALA A 289 -0.84 -13.34 -24.61
CA ALA A 289 -0.90 -12.38 -25.71
C ALA A 289 -0.77 -13.10 -27.07
N ALA A 290 0.21 -14.00 -27.22
CA ALA A 290 0.38 -14.76 -28.46
C ALA A 290 -0.86 -15.61 -28.83
N PHE A 291 -1.56 -16.17 -27.83
CA PHE A 291 -2.72 -17.03 -28.07
C PHE A 291 -4.06 -16.29 -28.22
N PHE A 292 -4.22 -15.15 -27.56
CA PHE A 292 -5.51 -14.45 -27.46
C PHE A 292 -5.51 -13.04 -28.09
N TRP A 293 -4.50 -12.71 -28.90
CA TRP A 293 -4.46 -11.43 -29.61
C TRP A 293 -5.52 -11.31 -30.71
N GLU A 294 -5.70 -12.38 -31.48
CA GLU A 294 -6.62 -12.38 -32.62
C GLU A 294 -8.06 -12.69 -32.16
N ARG A 295 -9.03 -11.95 -32.70
CA ARG A 295 -10.43 -12.00 -32.25
C ARG A 295 -11.18 -13.22 -32.76
N ASP A 296 -10.86 -13.68 -33.97
CA ASP A 296 -11.63 -14.69 -34.71
C ASP A 296 -10.81 -15.94 -34.98
N CYS A 297 -10.51 -16.67 -33.90
CA CYS A 297 -9.92 -17.99 -34.00
C CYS A 297 -10.96 -19.05 -34.36
N SER A 298 -10.84 -19.59 -35.58
CA SER A 298 -11.61 -20.77 -36.03
C SER A 298 -11.13 -22.06 -35.33
N TYR A 299 -9.85 -22.11 -34.96
CA TYR A 299 -9.21 -23.25 -34.29
C TYR A 299 -9.07 -23.05 -32.78
N PHE A 300 -8.92 -24.15 -32.03
CA PHE A 300 -8.76 -24.15 -30.56
C PHE A 300 -7.50 -23.40 -30.08
N ILE A 301 -6.49 -23.26 -30.95
CA ILE A 301 -5.23 -22.55 -30.68
C ILE A 301 -4.89 -21.71 -31.91
N CYS A 302 -4.85 -20.38 -31.79
CA CYS A 302 -4.19 -19.52 -32.77
C CYS A 302 -2.94 -18.94 -32.15
N PHE A 303 -1.81 -19.17 -32.79
CA PHE A 303 -0.56 -18.52 -32.39
C PHE A 303 -0.34 -17.29 -33.28
N SER A 304 -0.38 -16.11 -32.67
CA SER A 304 -0.24 -14.84 -33.37
C SER A 304 1.15 -14.23 -33.15
N ILE A 305 1.87 -13.97 -34.24
CA ILE A 305 3.17 -13.27 -34.19
C ILE A 305 2.99 -11.81 -33.73
N THR A 306 1.88 -11.18 -34.12
CA THR A 306 1.55 -9.82 -33.66
C THR A 306 1.22 -9.85 -32.16
N GLY A 307 0.50 -10.88 -31.70
CA GLY A 307 0.30 -11.15 -30.27
C GLY A 307 1.59 -11.35 -29.48
N LEU A 308 2.55 -12.09 -30.03
CA LEU A 308 3.87 -12.27 -29.41
C LEU A 308 4.62 -10.94 -29.27
N LYS A 309 4.60 -10.10 -30.32
CA LYS A 309 5.19 -8.75 -30.28
C LYS A 309 4.51 -7.85 -29.25
N GLY A 310 3.17 -7.90 -29.16
CA GLY A 310 2.39 -7.21 -28.12
C GLY A 310 2.77 -7.68 -26.72
N GLY A 311 2.85 -9.00 -26.51
CA GLY A 311 3.34 -9.66 -25.29
C GLY A 311 4.70 -9.14 -24.83
N LEU A 312 5.65 -9.06 -25.77
CA LEU A 312 7.00 -8.55 -25.52
C LEU A 312 6.99 -7.05 -25.19
N ALA A 313 6.21 -6.24 -25.90
CA ALA A 313 6.08 -4.82 -25.62
C ALA A 313 5.48 -4.55 -24.23
N MET A 314 4.43 -5.30 -23.85
CA MET A 314 3.83 -5.24 -22.50
C MET A 314 4.83 -5.64 -21.41
N THR A 315 5.63 -6.68 -21.67
CA THR A 315 6.68 -7.12 -20.74
C THR A 315 7.76 -6.06 -20.58
N LEU A 316 8.21 -5.46 -21.69
CA LEU A 316 9.20 -4.40 -21.69
C LEU A 316 8.73 -3.17 -20.91
N ARG A 317 7.45 -2.80 -21.07
CA ARG A 317 6.80 -1.76 -20.28
C ARG A 317 6.77 -2.10 -18.79
N ALA A 318 6.39 -3.33 -18.43
CA ALA A 318 6.38 -3.77 -17.03
C ALA A 318 7.78 -3.71 -16.40
N VAL A 319 8.83 -4.08 -17.14
CA VAL A 319 10.24 -3.97 -16.73
C VAL A 319 10.62 -2.53 -16.42
N VAL A 320 10.28 -1.58 -17.30
CA VAL A 320 10.53 -0.15 -17.07
C VAL A 320 9.84 0.33 -15.80
N VAL A 321 8.54 0.06 -15.66
CA VAL A 321 7.74 0.50 -14.51
C VAL A 321 8.30 -0.06 -13.21
N ILE A 322 8.66 -1.35 -13.19
CA ILE A 322 9.27 -2.00 -12.02
C ILE A 322 10.61 -1.35 -11.66
N MET A 323 11.49 -1.13 -12.64
CA MET A 323 12.80 -0.51 -12.41
C MET A 323 12.66 0.94 -11.93
N ALA A 324 11.79 1.72 -12.56
CA ALA A 324 11.53 3.11 -12.21
C ALA A 324 11.00 3.24 -10.78
N PHE A 325 9.99 2.45 -10.41
CA PHE A 325 9.45 2.48 -9.05
C PHE A 325 10.42 1.93 -8.01
N SER A 326 11.22 0.92 -8.33
CA SER A 326 12.25 0.41 -7.43
C SER A 326 13.34 1.46 -7.19
N ALA A 327 13.84 2.14 -8.22
CA ALA A 327 14.79 3.24 -8.09
C ALA A 327 14.19 4.42 -7.31
N PHE A 328 12.96 4.83 -7.65
CA PHE A 328 12.22 5.86 -6.92
C PHE A 328 12.10 5.52 -5.43
N SER A 329 11.82 4.26 -5.08
CA SER A 329 11.67 3.83 -3.69
C SER A 329 12.97 3.85 -2.88
N VAL A 330 14.13 3.77 -3.55
CA VAL A 330 15.44 3.97 -2.91
C VAL A 330 15.65 5.45 -2.66
N GLU A 331 15.36 6.30 -3.64
CA GLU A 331 15.49 7.75 -3.52
C GLU A 331 14.46 8.39 -2.56
N LEU A 332 13.30 7.76 -2.34
CA LEU A 332 12.33 8.23 -1.35
C LEU A 332 12.86 8.11 0.10
N ARG A 333 13.82 7.21 0.35
CA ARG A 333 14.47 7.05 1.66
C ARG A 333 15.55 8.11 1.94
N ASN A 334 15.64 9.14 1.10
CA ASN A 334 16.60 10.24 1.18
C ASN A 334 16.46 11.05 2.50
N PRO A 335 17.57 11.36 3.20
CA PRO A 335 17.58 12.26 4.37
C PRO A 335 17.05 13.67 4.07
N VAL A 336 16.96 14.11 2.82
CA VAL A 336 16.31 15.37 2.45
C VAL A 336 14.78 15.30 2.60
N VAL A 337 14.15 14.14 2.38
CA VAL A 337 12.72 13.93 2.69
C VAL A 337 12.53 14.02 4.20
N ARG A 338 13.44 13.45 4.99
CA ARG A 338 13.47 13.62 6.44
C ARG A 338 13.65 15.09 6.85
N ALA A 339 14.62 15.81 6.27
CA ALA A 339 14.84 17.24 6.56
C ALA A 339 13.65 18.11 6.16
N PHE A 340 12.93 17.75 5.09
CA PHE A 340 11.66 18.36 4.70
C PHE A 340 10.61 18.11 5.79
N LEU A 341 10.43 16.86 6.24
CA LEU A 341 9.52 16.50 7.34
C LEU A 341 9.87 17.18 8.67
N GLU A 342 11.15 17.47 8.92
CA GLU A 342 11.63 18.19 10.10
C GLU A 342 11.40 19.72 10.02
N LYS A 343 11.00 20.28 8.85
CA LYS A 343 10.64 21.71 8.74
C LYS A 343 9.36 22.02 9.54
N LYS A 344 9.24 23.29 9.95
CA LYS A 344 8.23 23.84 10.87
C LYS A 344 6.77 23.40 10.59
N GLY A 345 6.41 23.12 9.34
CA GLY A 345 5.05 22.67 8.95
C GLY A 345 4.75 21.17 9.11
N MET A 346 5.75 20.28 9.14
CA MET A 346 5.54 18.81 9.23
C MET A 346 6.13 18.18 10.49
N ARG A 347 6.60 19.01 11.44
CA ARG A 347 7.16 18.55 12.71
C ARG A 347 6.22 17.57 13.44
N ASN A 348 4.92 17.84 13.47
CA ASN A 348 3.95 16.97 14.14
C ASN A 348 3.83 15.60 13.45
N LEU A 349 3.96 15.55 12.12
CA LEU A 349 3.99 14.29 11.37
C LEU A 349 5.26 13.50 11.68
N TYR A 350 6.42 14.14 11.66
CA TYR A 350 7.70 13.49 12.01
C TYR A 350 7.67 12.90 13.43
N LEU A 351 7.20 13.68 14.40
CA LEU A 351 7.08 13.23 15.78
C LEU A 351 6.04 12.11 15.94
N ALA A 352 4.89 12.20 15.26
CA ALA A 352 3.88 11.15 15.26
C ALA A 352 4.41 9.82 14.69
N ILE A 353 5.17 9.87 13.59
CA ILE A 353 5.84 8.70 13.03
C ILE A 353 6.85 8.13 14.02
N SER A 354 7.66 8.98 14.65
CA SER A 354 8.65 8.54 15.65
C SER A 354 7.99 7.81 16.82
N VAL A 355 6.88 8.34 17.36
CA VAL A 355 6.11 7.69 18.42
C VAL A 355 5.51 6.37 17.94
N ALA A 356 4.97 6.33 16.72
CA ALA A 356 4.39 5.12 16.16
C ALA A 356 5.45 4.01 15.96
N PHE A 357 6.67 4.37 15.52
CA PHE A 357 7.79 3.42 15.41
C PHE A 357 8.29 2.92 16.75
N SER A 358 8.45 3.80 17.74
CA SER A 358 8.90 3.38 19.08
C SER A 358 7.88 2.45 19.74
N ALA A 359 6.59 2.64 19.45
CA ALA A 359 5.52 1.77 19.95
C ALA A 359 5.32 0.49 19.12
N LEU A 360 5.87 0.40 17.90
CA LEU A 360 5.57 -0.69 16.96
C LEU A 360 5.93 -2.10 17.50
N PRO A 361 7.10 -2.35 18.11
CA PRO A 361 7.41 -3.67 18.65
C PRO A 361 6.40 -4.13 19.71
N PHE A 362 6.00 -3.20 20.58
CA PHE A 362 4.99 -3.43 21.60
C PHE A 362 3.60 -3.67 21.00
N MET A 363 3.23 -2.88 19.97
CA MET A 363 1.98 -3.07 19.23
C MET A 363 1.91 -4.47 18.64
N VAL A 364 2.97 -4.90 17.96
CA VAL A 364 3.05 -6.23 17.34
C VAL A 364 2.97 -7.35 18.39
N ALA A 365 3.59 -7.17 19.55
CA ALA A 365 3.55 -8.17 20.63
C ALA A 365 2.16 -8.36 21.25
N ARG A 366 1.29 -7.34 21.21
CA ARG A 366 -0.07 -7.39 21.78
C ARG A 366 -1.18 -7.58 20.76
N ILE A 367 -0.86 -7.62 19.46
CA ILE A 367 -1.85 -7.92 18.42
C ILE A 367 -2.15 -9.42 18.44
N PRO A 368 -3.43 -9.82 18.39
CA PRO A 368 -3.82 -11.21 18.25
C PRO A 368 -3.17 -11.86 17.02
N ASP A 369 -2.91 -13.16 17.09
CA ASP A 369 -2.34 -13.91 15.98
C ASP A 369 -3.20 -13.79 14.70
N ALA A 370 -2.55 -13.91 13.54
CA ALA A 370 -3.20 -13.68 12.25
C ALA A 370 -4.44 -14.57 12.03
N ARG A 371 -4.47 -15.78 12.61
CA ARG A 371 -5.62 -16.69 12.52
C ARG A 371 -6.79 -16.12 13.30
N THR A 372 -6.62 -15.75 14.56
CA THR A 372 -7.67 -15.11 15.36
C THR A 372 -8.17 -13.83 14.69
N LEU A 373 -7.28 -13.07 14.07
CA LEU A 373 -7.62 -11.83 13.40
C LEU A 373 -8.50 -12.05 12.15
N ILE A 374 -8.28 -13.13 11.40
CA ILE A 374 -9.09 -13.50 10.22
C ILE A 374 -10.44 -14.09 10.62
N PHE A 375 -10.46 -15.02 11.58
CA PHE A 375 -11.68 -15.75 11.94
C PHE A 375 -12.55 -15.03 12.98
N HIS A 376 -11.94 -14.18 13.83
CA HIS A 376 -12.62 -13.40 14.88
C HIS A 376 -12.24 -11.92 14.82
N PRO A 377 -12.45 -11.24 13.69
CA PRO A 377 -11.96 -9.86 13.45
C PRO A 377 -12.52 -8.85 14.45
N ARG A 378 -13.78 -9.00 14.86
CA ARG A 378 -14.45 -8.10 15.82
C ARG A 378 -13.76 -8.12 17.18
N ALA A 379 -13.48 -9.31 17.71
CA ALA A 379 -12.82 -9.47 19.00
C ALA A 379 -11.38 -8.94 18.95
N ALA A 380 -10.65 -9.28 17.88
CA ALA A 380 -9.27 -8.86 17.71
C ALA A 380 -9.10 -7.33 17.65
N ILE A 381 -9.98 -6.65 16.91
CA ILE A 381 -9.97 -5.18 16.84
C ILE A 381 -10.43 -4.56 18.16
N ALA A 382 -11.41 -5.14 18.86
CA ALA A 382 -11.85 -4.65 20.17
C ALA A 382 -10.71 -4.66 21.20
N THR A 383 -9.97 -5.77 21.32
CA THR A 383 -8.78 -5.87 22.19
C THR A 383 -7.72 -4.83 21.80
N SER A 384 -7.51 -4.66 20.50
CA SER A 384 -6.56 -3.69 19.95
C SER A 384 -6.93 -2.23 20.30
N LEU A 385 -8.22 -1.89 20.31
CA LEU A 385 -8.70 -0.55 20.72
C LEU A 385 -8.54 -0.28 22.22
N ILE A 386 -8.74 -1.28 23.07
CA ILE A 386 -8.53 -1.15 24.52
C ILE A 386 -7.06 -0.86 24.81
N ASN A 387 -6.15 -1.62 24.19
CA ASN A 387 -4.70 -1.39 24.27
C ASN A 387 -4.32 0.00 23.74
N ALA A 388 -4.94 0.45 22.64
CA ALA A 388 -4.69 1.78 22.08
C ALA A 388 -5.05 2.93 23.05
N ARG A 389 -6.10 2.79 23.87
CA ARG A 389 -6.43 3.77 24.91
C ARG A 389 -5.33 3.84 25.98
N GLN A 390 -4.83 2.69 26.45
CA GLN A 390 -3.74 2.64 27.42
C GLN A 390 -2.48 3.34 26.90
N TRP A 391 -2.16 3.18 25.62
CA TRP A 391 -1.01 3.85 25.01
C TRP A 391 -1.18 5.35 24.87
N LEU A 392 -2.37 5.80 24.47
CA LEU A 392 -2.65 7.22 24.41
C LEU A 392 -2.46 7.88 25.78
N LEU A 393 -2.86 7.20 26.86
CA LEU A 393 -2.63 7.67 28.23
C LEU A 393 -1.13 7.68 28.59
N HIS A 394 -0.39 6.60 28.32
CA HIS A 394 1.04 6.53 28.65
C HIS A 394 1.90 7.59 27.94
N TYR A 395 1.73 7.72 26.62
CA TYR A 395 2.48 8.71 25.82
C TYR A 395 1.91 10.13 25.97
N GLY A 396 0.61 10.25 26.27
CA GLY A 396 -0.04 11.51 26.61
C GLY A 396 0.43 12.09 27.93
N ASP A 397 0.56 11.28 29.00
CA ASP A 397 1.04 11.74 30.30
C ASP A 397 2.53 12.07 30.32
N LYS A 398 3.37 11.31 29.61
CA LYS A 398 4.80 11.68 29.42
C LYS A 398 4.96 13.07 28.77
N SER A 399 4.01 13.46 27.91
CA SER A 399 4.02 14.80 27.30
C SER A 399 3.62 15.93 28.28
N LYS A 400 2.87 15.59 29.34
CA LYS A 400 2.38 16.52 30.36
C LYS A 400 3.29 16.60 31.59
N GLN A 401 3.96 15.51 31.99
CA GLN A 401 4.83 15.43 33.18
C GLN A 401 6.22 16.07 33.00
N GLN A 402 6.59 16.48 31.78
CA GLN A 402 7.81 17.26 31.50
C GLN A 402 7.51 18.76 31.28
N GLN A 403 6.35 19.23 31.77
CA GLN A 403 6.09 20.63 32.07
C GLN A 403 6.74 20.99 33.40
#